data_AF-A0A961YH12-F1
#
_entry.id   AF-A0A961YH12-F1
#
_cell.length_a   1.000
_cell.length_b   1.000
_cell.length_c   1.000
_cell.angle_alpha   90.00
_cell.angle_beta   90.00
_cell.angle_gamma   90.00
#
_symmetry.space_group_name_H-M   'P 1'
#
loop_
_entity.id
_entity.type
_entity.pdbx_description
1 polymer ?
#
loop_
_entity_poly.entity_id
_entity_poly.type
_entity_poly.pdbx_seq_one_letter_code
_entity_poly.pdbx_strand_id
1 'polypeptide(L)'
;MTEADILNIRNDLTGLVVSVFSVSFGMVSGYIAGLWLFLKNAPFSLRFLAFTLLSFGLAFMGALTFGLHELLLGTERAWSKLPDTSTGIPGFGNQAPEWLHGLTLYEAAALLGGIAFLAIYLALFYLTFCYRWPSEGNA
;
A
#
# COMPACT_ATOMS: atom_id res chain seq x y z
N MET A 1 -5.24 -26.96 12.84
CA MET A 1 -5.85 -25.69 12.41
C MET A 1 -7.10 -26.06 11.64
N THR A 2 -8.24 -25.54 12.05
CA THR A 2 -9.53 -25.81 11.41
C THR A 2 -9.76 -24.83 10.24
N GLU A 3 -10.75 -25.13 9.40
CA GLU A 3 -11.19 -24.23 8.33
C GLU A 3 -11.60 -22.85 8.87
N ALA A 4 -12.31 -22.83 9.99
CA ALA A 4 -12.73 -21.60 10.67
C ALA A 4 -11.55 -20.77 11.18
N ASP A 5 -10.48 -21.41 11.67
CA ASP A 5 -9.27 -20.70 12.13
C ASP A 5 -8.58 -19.98 10.96
N ILE A 6 -8.49 -20.62 9.78
CA ILE A 6 -7.89 -20.01 8.59
C ILE A 6 -8.71 -18.82 8.11
N LEU A 7 -10.02 -18.96 8.05
CA LEU A 7 -10.91 -17.89 7.59
C LEU A 7 -10.87 -16.68 8.54
N ASN A 8 -10.82 -16.90 9.86
CA ASN A 8 -10.66 -15.84 10.84
C ASN A 8 -9.32 -15.11 10.66
N ILE A 9 -8.20 -15.84 10.53
CA ILE A 9 -6.89 -15.23 10.28
C ILE A 9 -6.93 -14.42 8.97
N ARG A 10 -7.55 -14.94 7.91
CA ARG A 10 -7.67 -14.25 6.61
C ARG A 10 -8.47 -12.95 6.73
N ASN A 11 -9.55 -12.96 7.50
CA ASN A 11 -10.37 -11.77 7.77
C ASN A 11 -9.56 -10.72 8.54
N ASP A 12 -8.85 -11.13 9.59
CA ASP A 12 -7.98 -10.24 10.38
C ASP A 12 -6.86 -9.63 9.52
N LEU A 13 -6.21 -10.44 8.68
CA LEU A 13 -5.19 -9.97 7.74
C LEU A 13 -5.77 -8.97 6.72
N THR A 14 -7.00 -9.19 6.25
CA THR A 14 -7.69 -8.26 5.35
C THR A 14 -7.98 -6.93 6.07
N GLY A 15 -8.39 -6.97 7.33
CA GLY A 15 -8.54 -5.79 8.17
C GLY A 15 -7.23 -5.00 8.33
N LEU A 16 -6.11 -5.70 8.51
CA LEU A 16 -4.78 -5.09 8.57
C LEU A 16 -4.39 -4.44 7.24
N VAL A 17 -4.65 -5.08 6.10
CA VAL A 17 -4.39 -4.49 4.77
C VAL A 17 -5.17 -3.19 4.57
N VAL A 18 -6.45 -3.16 4.95
CA VAL A 18 -7.28 -1.94 4.86
C VAL A 18 -6.76 -0.85 5.81
N SER A 19 -6.32 -1.21 7.01
CA SER A 19 -5.71 -0.28 7.96
C SER A 19 -4.44 0.35 7.38
N VAL A 20 -3.55 -0.46 6.82
CA VAL A 20 -2.31 0.00 6.17
C VAL A 20 -2.62 0.95 5.01
N PHE A 21 -3.63 0.63 4.20
CA PHE A 21 -4.08 1.51 3.11
C PHE A 21 -4.59 2.86 3.63
N SER A 22 -5.45 2.84 4.65
CA SER A 22 -6.04 4.05 5.25
C SER A 22 -4.97 4.98 5.85
N VAL A 23 -4.03 4.42 6.61
CA VAL A 23 -2.92 5.18 7.21
C VAL A 23 -2.01 5.76 6.14
N SER A 24 -1.67 4.98 5.10
CA SER A 24 -0.87 5.46 3.98
C SER A 24 -1.55 6.63 3.26
N PHE A 25 -2.85 6.53 3.01
CA PHE A 25 -3.63 7.60 2.39
C PHE A 25 -3.69 8.85 3.27
N GLY A 26 -3.86 8.68 4.58
CA GLY A 26 -3.81 9.78 5.55
C GLY A 26 -2.45 10.48 5.58
N MET A 27 -1.35 9.72 5.51
CA MET A 27 0.01 10.25 5.47
C MET A 27 0.26 11.08 4.21
N VAL A 28 -0.12 10.55 3.04
CA VAL A 28 -0.03 11.26 1.75
C VAL A 28 -0.87 12.53 1.76
N SER A 29 -2.13 12.45 2.21
CA SER A 29 -3.05 13.58 2.27
C SER A 29 -2.54 14.67 3.22
N GLY A 30 -2.07 14.28 4.41
CA GLY A 30 -1.47 15.19 5.38
C GLY A 30 -0.20 15.86 4.85
N TYR A 31 0.61 15.12 4.09
CA TYR A 31 1.80 15.68 3.45
C TYR A 31 1.44 16.69 2.36
N ILE A 32 0.44 16.42 1.52
CA ILE A 32 -0.06 17.37 0.51
C ILE A 32 -0.56 18.66 1.17
N ALA A 33 -1.34 18.54 2.25
CA ALA A 33 -1.82 19.69 3.01
C ALA A 33 -0.66 20.49 3.65
N GLY A 34 0.32 19.79 4.25
CA GLY A 34 1.52 20.40 4.80
C GLY A 34 2.38 21.08 3.74
N LEU A 35 2.43 20.51 2.53
CA LEU A 35 3.09 21.08 1.36
C LEU A 35 2.50 22.43 1.00
N TRP A 36 1.17 22.46 0.89
CA TRP A 36 0.41 23.65 0.52
C TRP A 36 0.46 24.76 1.57
N LEU A 37 0.37 24.42 2.87
CA LEU A 37 0.34 25.41 3.96
C LEU A 37 1.73 25.92 4.35
N PHE A 38 2.71 25.02 4.52
CA PHE A 38 3.98 25.35 5.16
C PHE A 38 5.17 25.20 4.22
N LEU A 39 5.31 24.04 3.56
CA LEU A 39 6.53 23.77 2.79
C LEU A 39 6.66 24.67 1.55
N LYS A 40 5.56 25.22 1.01
CA LYS A 40 5.60 26.16 -0.11
C LYS A 40 6.57 27.33 0.13
N ASN A 41 6.70 27.79 1.38
CA ASN A 41 7.55 28.91 1.78
C ASN A 41 8.77 28.49 2.62
N ALA A 42 8.92 27.19 2.92
CA ALA A 42 9.96 26.69 3.80
C ALA A 42 11.34 26.60 3.10
N PRO A 43 12.45 26.75 3.86
CA PRO A 43 13.80 26.57 3.33
C PRO A 43 14.02 25.12 2.87
N PHE A 44 14.94 24.95 1.92
CA PHE A 44 15.21 23.66 1.27
C PHE A 44 15.48 22.50 2.26
N SER A 45 16.20 22.78 3.36
CA SER A 45 16.49 21.80 4.41
C SER A 45 15.24 21.20 5.05
N LEU A 46 14.22 22.03 5.27
CA LEU A 46 12.98 21.62 5.92
C LEU A 46 12.10 20.79 4.97
N ARG A 47 12.12 21.12 3.67
CA ARG A 47 11.48 20.30 2.63
C ARG A 47 12.13 18.93 2.50
N PHE A 48 13.45 18.90 2.52
CA PHE A 48 14.21 17.65 2.45
C PHE A 48 13.94 16.75 3.65
N LEU A 49 13.95 17.32 4.87
CA LEU A 49 13.65 16.57 6.09
C LEU A 49 12.22 16.02 6.08
N ALA A 50 11.23 16.83 5.70
CA ALA A 50 9.85 16.39 5.61
C ALA A 50 9.65 15.29 4.56
N PHE A 51 10.29 15.42 3.39
CA PHE A 51 10.25 14.38 2.34
C PHE A 51 10.95 13.09 2.77
N THR A 52 12.05 13.20 3.53
CA THR A 52 12.75 12.05 4.10
C THR A 52 11.87 11.32 5.12
N LEU A 53 11.19 12.05 6.02
CA LEU A 53 10.23 11.47 6.96
C LEU A 53 9.08 10.76 6.23
N LEU A 54 8.52 11.39 5.20
CA LEU A 54 7.49 10.77 4.36
C LEU A 54 8.01 9.48 3.72
N SER A 55 9.22 9.52 3.15
CA SER A 55 9.84 8.36 2.50
C SER A 55 10.02 7.19 3.47
N PHE A 56 10.49 7.46 4.70
CA PHE A 56 10.59 6.43 5.74
C PHE A 56 9.22 5.91 6.19
N GLY A 57 8.22 6.79 6.31
CA GLY A 57 6.85 6.39 6.61
C GLY A 57 6.28 5.45 5.55
N LEU A 58 6.39 5.82 4.27
CA LEU A 58 5.94 4.99 3.15
C LEU A 58 6.74 3.69 3.03
N ALA A 59 8.06 3.72 3.23
CA ALA A 59 8.90 2.53 3.23
C ALA A 59 8.51 1.56 4.36
N PHE A 60 8.21 2.08 5.55
CA PHE A 60 7.72 1.29 6.67
C PHE A 60 6.36 0.63 6.33
N MET A 61 5.43 1.38 5.74
CA MET A 61 4.13 0.82 5.31
C MET A 61 4.29 -0.23 4.20
N GLY A 62 5.23 -0.03 3.28
CA GLY A 62 5.61 -1.02 2.26
C GLY A 62 6.16 -2.31 2.88
N ALA A 63 7.06 -2.19 3.86
CA ALA A 63 7.60 -3.35 4.59
C ALA A 63 6.50 -4.11 5.36
N LEU A 64 5.57 -3.40 6.00
CA LEU A 64 4.41 -4.03 6.64
C LEU A 64 3.53 -4.76 5.63
N THR A 65 3.27 -4.16 4.48
CA THR A 65 2.48 -4.78 3.40
C THR A 65 3.14 -6.07 2.89
N PHE A 66 4.47 -6.06 2.74
CA PHE A 66 5.23 -7.25 2.36
C PHE A 66 5.17 -8.35 3.44
N GLY A 67 5.25 -7.98 4.72
CA GLY A 67 5.06 -8.94 5.82
C GLY A 67 3.67 -9.56 5.84
N LEU A 68 2.62 -8.76 5.58
CA LEU A 68 1.24 -9.25 5.47
C LEU A 68 1.05 -10.17 4.26
N HIS A 69 1.73 -9.91 3.14
CA HIS A 69 1.73 -10.76 1.96
C HIS A 69 2.23 -12.18 2.27
N GLU A 70 3.35 -12.30 2.98
CA GLU A 70 3.88 -13.61 3.40
C GLU A 70 2.92 -14.35 4.34
N LEU A 71 2.25 -13.64 5.25
CA LEU A 71 1.23 -14.23 6.12
C LEU A 71 0.03 -14.72 5.31
N LEU A 72 -0.45 -13.94 4.34
CA LEU A 72 -1.53 -14.34 3.43
C LEU A 72 -1.16 -15.58 2.61
N LEU A 73 0.05 -15.65 2.05
CA LEU A 73 0.55 -16.85 1.39
C LEU A 73 0.66 -18.04 2.34
N GLY A 74 1.06 -17.81 3.59
CA GLY A 74 1.07 -18.80 4.65
C GLY A 74 -0.31 -19.42 4.89
N THR A 75 -1.36 -18.59 4.92
CA THR A 75 -2.75 -19.08 5.07
C THR A 75 -3.21 -19.91 3.87
N GLU A 76 -2.81 -19.54 2.65
CA GLU A 76 -3.09 -20.32 1.43
C GLU A 76 -2.44 -21.71 1.49
N ARG A 77 -1.16 -21.77 1.89
CA ARG A 77 -0.43 -23.04 2.05
C ARG A 77 -0.99 -23.91 3.17
N ALA A 78 -1.61 -23.31 4.19
CA ALA A 78 -2.30 -24.05 5.23
C ALA A 78 -3.67 -24.57 4.73
N TRP A 79 -4.37 -23.77 3.93
CA TRP A 79 -5.64 -24.14 3.29
C TRP A 79 -5.48 -25.35 2.36
N SER A 80 -4.44 -25.37 1.52
CA SER A 80 -4.20 -26.46 0.58
C SER A 80 -3.83 -27.80 1.23
N LYS A 81 -3.54 -27.81 2.53
CA LYS A 81 -3.26 -29.03 3.31
C LYS A 81 -4.49 -29.59 4.02
N LEU A 82 -5.65 -28.92 3.93
CA LEU A 82 -6.87 -29.43 4.52
C LEU A 82 -7.44 -30.58 3.67
N PRO A 83 -7.81 -31.72 4.29
CA PRO A 83 -8.27 -32.91 3.56
C PRO A 83 -9.65 -32.75 2.94
N ASP A 84 -10.49 -31.85 3.45
CA ASP A 84 -11.81 -31.53 2.90
C ASP A 84 -12.21 -30.10 3.32
N THR A 85 -12.62 -29.26 2.36
CA THR A 85 -13.05 -27.88 2.62
C THR A 85 -14.56 -27.78 2.50
N SER A 86 -15.24 -27.54 3.62
CA SER A 86 -16.72 -27.52 3.68
C SER A 86 -17.33 -26.31 2.98
N THR A 87 -16.56 -25.23 2.78
CA THR A 87 -17.01 -24.01 2.10
C THR A 87 -16.92 -24.07 0.57
N GLY A 88 -16.28 -25.09 0.00
CA GLY A 88 -16.12 -25.22 -1.46
C GLY A 88 -15.28 -24.09 -2.10
N ILE A 89 -14.55 -23.30 -1.32
CA ILE A 89 -13.67 -22.24 -1.82
C ILE A 89 -12.39 -22.89 -2.38
N PRO A 90 -12.13 -22.80 -3.70
CA PRO A 90 -11.00 -23.50 -4.33
C PRO A 90 -9.64 -22.91 -3.97
N GLY A 91 -9.60 -21.70 -3.40
CA GLY A 91 -8.38 -21.00 -2.98
C GLY A 91 -8.63 -19.50 -2.87
N PHE A 92 -7.73 -18.77 -2.23
CA PHE A 92 -7.95 -17.36 -1.92
C PHE A 92 -7.24 -16.42 -2.91
N GLY A 93 -7.69 -16.40 -4.17
CA GLY A 93 -7.18 -15.50 -5.20
C GLY A 93 -5.92 -15.99 -5.93
N ASN A 94 -5.55 -17.26 -5.73
CA ASN A 94 -4.48 -17.96 -6.43
C ASN A 94 -4.89 -18.44 -7.84
N GLN A 95 -6.10 -18.10 -8.28
CA GLN A 95 -6.51 -18.29 -9.65
C GLN A 95 -5.69 -17.32 -10.51
N ALA A 96 -5.01 -17.87 -11.52
CA ALA A 96 -4.29 -17.12 -12.55
C ALA A 96 -5.11 -17.22 -13.85
N PRO A 97 -6.06 -16.31 -14.09
CA PRO A 97 -6.82 -16.31 -15.33
C PRO A 97 -5.89 -16.16 -16.54
N GLU A 98 -6.22 -16.79 -17.67
CA GLU A 98 -5.36 -16.72 -18.87
C GLU A 98 -5.14 -15.29 -19.38
N TRP A 99 -6.09 -14.38 -19.13
CA TRP A 99 -5.99 -12.95 -19.49
C TRP A 99 -4.98 -12.15 -18.64
N LEU A 100 -4.50 -12.73 -17.54
CA LEU A 100 -3.53 -12.12 -16.62
C LEU A 100 -2.09 -12.56 -16.91
N HIS A 101 -1.84 -13.22 -18.05
CA HIS A 101 -0.50 -13.64 -18.49
C HIS A 101 0.29 -14.44 -17.43
N GLY A 102 -0.40 -15.25 -16.63
CA GLY A 102 0.21 -16.09 -15.58
C GLY A 102 0.36 -15.41 -14.22
N LEU A 103 -0.05 -14.14 -14.07
CA LEU A 103 -0.17 -13.50 -12.76
C LEU A 103 -1.43 -13.99 -12.04
N THR A 104 -1.31 -14.22 -10.74
CA THR A 104 -2.49 -14.41 -9.90
C THR A 104 -3.25 -13.09 -9.75
N LEU A 105 -4.56 -13.16 -9.50
CA LEU A 105 -5.37 -11.97 -9.25
C LEU A 105 -4.79 -11.10 -8.12
N TYR A 106 -4.22 -11.77 -7.12
CA TYR A 106 -3.58 -11.15 -5.97
C TYR A 106 -2.28 -10.41 -6.34
N GLU A 107 -1.39 -11.04 -7.10
CA GLU A 107 -0.15 -10.40 -7.57
C GLU A 107 -0.44 -9.20 -8.48
N ALA A 108 -1.44 -9.30 -9.35
CA ALA A 108 -1.82 -8.20 -10.23
C ALA A 108 -2.39 -7.00 -9.46
N ALA A 109 -3.23 -7.25 -8.44
CA ALA A 109 -3.71 -6.20 -7.56
C ALA A 109 -2.57 -5.56 -6.76
N ALA A 110 -1.63 -6.37 -6.25
CA ALA A 110 -0.45 -5.87 -5.55
C ALA A 110 0.45 -5.03 -6.46
N LEU A 111 0.65 -5.46 -7.71
CA LEU A 111 1.45 -4.75 -8.70
C LEU A 111 0.79 -3.43 -9.11
N LEU A 112 -0.52 -3.42 -9.34
CA LEU A 112 -1.29 -2.20 -9.60
C LEU A 112 -1.19 -1.21 -8.43
N GLY A 113 -1.32 -1.71 -7.19
CA GLY A 113 -1.14 -0.91 -5.98
C GLY A 113 0.27 -0.33 -5.87
N GLY A 114 1.30 -1.15 -6.15
CA GLY A 114 2.69 -0.72 -6.16
C GLY A 114 2.97 0.38 -7.18
N ILE A 115 2.45 0.24 -8.40
CA ILE A 115 2.56 1.27 -9.46
C ILE A 115 1.86 2.56 -9.02
N ALA A 116 0.66 2.47 -8.44
CA ALA A 116 -0.07 3.64 -7.97
C ALA A 116 0.69 4.39 -6.87
N PHE A 117 1.24 3.67 -5.88
CA PHE A 117 2.07 4.27 -4.82
C PHE A 117 3.35 4.89 -5.36
N LEU A 118 4.01 4.25 -6.33
CA LEU A 118 5.20 4.79 -6.97
C LEU A 118 4.88 6.08 -7.73
N ALA A 119 3.77 6.12 -8.46
CA ALA A 119 3.31 7.32 -9.16
C ALA A 119 3.03 8.48 -8.20
N ILE A 120 2.37 8.21 -7.07
CA ILE A 120 2.14 9.20 -6.01
C ILE A 120 3.47 9.71 -5.44
N TYR A 121 4.40 8.80 -5.14
CA TYR A 121 5.71 9.16 -4.58
C TYR A 121 6.49 10.10 -5.53
N LEU A 122 6.53 9.77 -6.83
CA LEU A 122 7.17 10.60 -7.84
C LEU A 122 6.48 11.96 -8.00
N ALA A 123 5.14 12.00 -7.96
CA ALA A 123 4.38 13.24 -8.01
C ALA A 123 4.70 14.14 -6.80
N LEU A 124 4.76 13.57 -5.59
CA LEU A 124 5.13 14.32 -4.38
C LEU A 124 6.57 14.81 -4.44
N PHE A 125 7.51 13.98 -4.91
CA PHE A 125 8.90 14.41 -5.11
C PHE A 125 8.98 15.63 -6.03
N TYR A 126 8.28 15.58 -7.17
CA TYR A 126 8.21 16.70 -8.09
C TYR A 126 7.59 17.95 -7.45
N LEU A 127 6.49 17.80 -6.71
CA LEU A 127 5.82 18.91 -6.02
C LEU A 127 6.65 19.53 -4.90
N THR A 128 7.49 18.74 -4.22
CA THR A 128 8.34 19.20 -3.13
C THR A 128 9.57 19.97 -3.63
N PHE A 129 10.23 19.48 -4.67
CA PHE A 129 11.53 20.02 -5.10
C PHE A 129 11.48 20.83 -6.39
N CYS A 130 10.69 20.41 -7.38
CA CYS A 130 10.73 20.99 -8.72
C CYS A 130 9.60 22.01 -8.97
N TYR A 131 8.45 21.83 -8.30
CA TYR A 131 7.30 22.70 -8.51
C TYR A 131 7.51 24.07 -7.86
N ARG A 132 7.53 25.12 -8.70
CA ARG A 132 7.48 26.51 -8.26
C ARG A 132 6.02 26.88 -7.99
N TRP A 133 5.67 26.91 -6.71
CA TRP A 133 4.38 27.43 -6.26
C TRP A 133 4.25 28.92 -6.67
N PRO A 134 3.13 29.34 -7.27
CA PRO A 134 2.88 30.75 -7.56
C PRO A 134 2.98 31.56 -6.26
N SER A 135 3.85 32.56 -6.21
CA SER A 135 3.86 33.50 -5.08
C SER A 135 2.57 34.29 -5.10
N GLU A 136 1.96 34.51 -3.94
CA GLU A 136 0.72 35.28 -3.71
C GLU A 136 0.87 36.78 -4.06
N GLY A 137 1.32 37.10 -5.27
CA GLY A 137 1.68 38.47 -5.70
C GLY A 137 1.36 38.80 -7.15
N ASN A 138 0.68 37.92 -7.92
CA ASN A 138 0.10 38.27 -9.22
C ASN A 138 -1.39 37.91 -9.23
N ALA A 139 -2.17 38.71 -8.51
CA ALA A 139 -3.58 38.96 -8.76
C ALA A 139 -3.77 40.48 -8.72
#